data_AF-A0A2M8CG61-F1
#
_entry.id   AF-A0A2M8CG61-F1
#
_cell.length_a   1.000
_cell.length_b   1.000
_cell.length_c   1.000
_cell.angle_alpha   90.00
_cell.angle_beta   90.00
_cell.angle_gamma   90.00
#
_symmetry.space_group_name_H-M   'P 1'
#
loop_
_entity.id
_entity.type
_entity.pdbx_description
1 polymer ?
#
loop_
_entity_poly.entity_id
_entity_poly.type
_entity_poly.pdbx_seq_one_letter_code
_entity_poly.pdbx_strand_id
1 'polypeptide(L)'
;MSKELNISPILAQLLINRGTKEALSARIFLKADLKDLRDPYIFKDMERAVDRILKAINSDERILIYGDYDVDGISSIALLFFILKEFTLNLYYYIPNRFQEGYG
;
A
#
# COMPACT_ATOMS: atom_id res chain seq x y z
N MET A 1 16.37 11.21 23.01
CA MET A 1 14.99 10.75 22.71
C MET A 1 13.91 11.33 23.61
N SER A 2 13.78 10.98 24.91
CA SER A 2 12.65 11.47 25.76
C SER A 2 12.52 12.99 25.81
N LYS A 3 13.61 13.72 26.17
CA LYS A 3 13.62 15.19 26.18
C LYS A 3 13.41 15.81 24.79
N GLU A 4 14.03 15.22 23.77
CA GLU A 4 14.04 15.73 22.39
C GLU A 4 12.69 15.61 21.67
N LEU A 5 11.93 14.55 21.99
CA LEU A 5 10.59 14.32 21.45
C LEU A 5 9.48 14.78 22.40
N ASN A 6 9.84 15.32 23.57
CA ASN A 6 8.90 15.66 24.63
C ASN A 6 7.93 14.51 24.98
N ILE A 7 8.50 13.31 25.16
CA ILE A 7 7.76 12.08 25.50
C ILE A 7 8.24 11.52 26.84
N SER A 8 7.42 10.67 27.47
CA SER A 8 7.79 10.02 28.72
C SER A 8 9.04 9.12 28.55
N PRO A 9 9.88 8.98 29.59
CA PRO A 9 11.02 8.06 29.56
C PRO A 9 10.63 6.62 29.23
N ILE A 10 9.44 6.19 29.67
CA ILE A 10 8.89 4.87 29.37
C ILE A 10 8.64 4.71 27.87
N LEU A 11 8.00 5.69 27.23
CA LEU A 11 7.75 5.64 25.78
C LEU A 11 9.06 5.65 24.98
N ALA A 12 10.04 6.47 25.40
CA ALA A 12 11.36 6.47 24.78
C ALA A 12 12.06 5.10 24.90
N GLN A 13 11.98 4.44 26.06
CA GLN A 13 12.56 3.10 26.24
C GLN A 13 11.86 2.04 25.37
N LEU A 14 10.52 2.10 25.24
CA LEU A 14 9.78 1.19 24.37
C LEU A 14 10.17 1.33 22.89
N LEU A 15 10.41 2.55 22.42
CA LEU A 15 10.86 2.82 21.04
C LEU A 15 12.26 2.24 20.79
N ILE A 16 13.18 2.43 21.73
CA ILE A 16 14.53 1.85 21.67
C ILE A 16 14.46 0.32 21.62
N ASN A 17 13.62 -0.29 22.47
CA ASN A 17 13.42 -1.75 22.50
C ASN A 17 12.84 -2.30 21.19
N ARG A 18 12.07 -1.48 20.45
CA ARG A 18 11.52 -1.81 19.12
C ARG A 18 12.51 -1.56 17.98
N GLY A 19 13.74 -1.14 18.27
CA GLY A 19 14.78 -0.89 17.27
C GLY A 19 14.83 0.55 16.76
N THR A 20 13.91 1.41 17.19
CA THR A 20 13.92 2.84 16.84
C THR A 20 14.85 3.58 17.79
N LYS A 21 16.15 3.64 17.45
CA LYS A 21 17.20 4.17 18.34
C LYS A 21 17.47 5.67 18.17
N GLU A 22 17.02 6.25 17.07
CA GLU A 22 17.23 7.67 16.76
C GLU A 22 15.95 8.47 16.99
N ALA A 23 16.09 9.70 17.47
CA ALA A 23 14.93 10.53 17.75
C ALA A 23 14.18 10.95 16.47
N LEU A 24 14.88 11.13 15.34
CA LEU A 24 14.24 11.43 14.06
C LEU A 24 13.35 10.27 13.58
N SER A 25 13.87 9.04 13.56
CA SER A 25 13.08 7.87 13.19
C SER A 25 11.92 7.61 14.16
N ALA A 26 12.11 7.88 15.45
CA ALA A 26 11.03 7.84 16.44
C ALA A 26 9.96 8.91 16.21
N ARG A 27 10.35 10.11 15.79
CA ARG A 27 9.40 11.17 15.42
C ARG A 27 8.54 10.76 14.22
N ILE A 28 9.18 10.25 13.16
CA ILE A 28 8.49 9.78 11.94
C ILE A 28 7.55 8.63 12.28
N PHE A 29 8.01 7.67 13.10
CA PHE A 29 7.18 6.54 13.52
C PHE A 29 5.94 6.97 14.33
N LEU A 30 6.09 7.91 15.28
CA LEU A 30 4.99 8.38 16.12
C LEU A 30 4.04 9.35 15.41
N LYS A 31 4.52 10.07 14.41
CA LYS A 31 3.78 11.09 13.65
C LYS A 31 4.00 10.89 12.16
N ALA A 32 3.63 9.70 11.68
CA ALA A 32 3.72 9.38 10.26
C ALA A 32 2.77 10.27 9.46
N ASP A 33 3.27 10.83 8.37
CA ASP A 33 2.54 11.65 7.41
C ASP A 33 2.63 11.01 6.02
N LEU A 34 1.65 11.25 5.15
CA LEU A 34 1.66 10.73 3.78
C LEU A 34 2.89 11.20 3.00
N LYS A 35 3.42 12.38 3.30
CA LYS A 35 4.66 12.89 2.69
C LYS A 35 5.91 12.07 3.05
N ASP A 36 5.85 11.27 4.11
CA ASP A 36 6.95 10.42 4.57
C ASP A 36 6.91 9.03 3.90
N LEU A 37 5.91 8.76 3.05
CA LEU A 37 5.87 7.55 2.24
C LEU A 37 7.07 7.51 1.29
N ARG A 38 7.61 6.31 1.10
CA ARG A 38 8.66 6.10 0.13
C ARG A 38 8.09 6.21 -1.28
N ASP A 39 8.94 6.62 -2.21
CA ASP A 39 8.63 6.61 -3.63
C ASP A 39 8.16 5.19 -4.04
N PRO A 40 6.94 5.02 -4.59
CA PRO A 40 6.47 3.71 -5.02
C PRO A 40 7.32 3.12 -6.17
N TYR A 41 8.05 3.93 -6.94
CA TYR A 41 8.93 3.44 -8.00
C TYR A 41 10.15 2.66 -7.50
N ILE A 42 10.40 2.62 -6.19
CA ILE A 42 11.40 1.70 -5.62
C ILE A 42 11.00 0.23 -5.76
N PHE A 43 9.71 -0.06 -5.92
CA PHE A 43 9.25 -1.43 -6.11
C PHE A 43 9.74 -1.95 -7.47
N LYS A 44 10.25 -3.17 -7.46
CA LYS A 44 10.73 -3.84 -8.67
C LYS A 44 9.62 -3.85 -9.72
N ASP A 45 9.98 -3.47 -10.95
CA ASP A 45 9.09 -3.44 -12.12
C ASP A 45 7.87 -2.50 -12.00
N MET A 46 7.85 -1.57 -11.03
CA MET A 46 6.72 -0.64 -10.86
C MET A 46 6.45 0.21 -12.12
N GLU A 47 7.50 0.75 -12.74
CA GLU A 47 7.38 1.53 -13.99
C GLU A 47 6.74 0.70 -15.11
N ARG A 48 7.18 -0.55 -15.28
CA ARG A 48 6.61 -1.48 -16.27
C ARG A 48 5.14 -1.81 -15.99
N ALA A 49 4.76 -1.95 -14.72
CA ALA A 49 3.39 -2.21 -14.32
C ALA A 49 2.47 -1.02 -14.67
N VAL A 50 2.92 0.20 -14.35
CA VAL A 50 2.20 1.45 -14.69
C VAL A 50 2.04 1.57 -16.21
N ASP A 51 3.12 1.41 -16.97
CA ASP A 51 3.09 1.49 -18.44
C ASP A 51 2.13 0.47 -19.05
N ARG A 52 2.10 -0.77 -18.51
CA ARG A 52 1.22 -1.82 -19.00
C ARG A 52 -0.25 -1.49 -18.78
N ILE A 53 -0.59 -0.91 -17.62
CA ILE A 53 -1.96 -0.50 -17.28
C ILE A 53 -2.38 0.68 -18.15
N LEU A 54 -1.53 1.70 -18.29
CA LEU A 54 -1.81 2.85 -19.16
C LEU A 54 -2.02 2.42 -20.61
N LYS A 55 -1.20 1.49 -21.11
CA LYS A 55 -1.38 0.92 -22.45
C LYS A 55 -2.73 0.21 -22.60
N ALA A 56 -3.16 -0.58 -21.61
CA ALA A 56 -4.46 -1.25 -21.63
C ALA A 56 -5.60 -0.24 -21.72
N ILE A 57 -5.56 0.80 -20.89
CA ILE A 57 -6.56 1.89 -20.87
C ILE A 57 -6.60 2.58 -22.23
N ASN A 58 -5.45 3.00 -22.77
CA ASN A 58 -5.36 3.73 -24.04
C ASN A 58 -5.78 2.89 -25.26
N SER A 59 -5.70 1.56 -25.15
CA SER A 59 -6.05 0.62 -26.22
C SER A 59 -7.43 0.00 -26.03
N ASP A 60 -8.20 0.48 -25.04
CA ASP A 60 -9.51 -0.03 -24.63
C ASP A 60 -9.53 -1.55 -24.38
N GLU A 61 -8.43 -2.08 -23.83
CA GLU A 61 -8.33 -3.48 -23.46
C GLU A 61 -9.18 -3.79 -22.21
N ARG A 62 -9.64 -5.04 -22.10
CA ARG A 62 -10.26 -5.52 -20.87
C ARG A 62 -9.22 -5.68 -19.77
N ILE A 63 -9.49 -5.08 -18.61
CA ILE A 63 -8.65 -5.16 -17.42
C ILE A 63 -9.42 -5.95 -16.35
N LEU A 64 -8.79 -6.97 -15.78
CA LEU A 64 -9.30 -7.71 -14.63
C LEU A 64 -8.41 -7.45 -13.43
N ILE A 65 -8.97 -6.86 -12.37
CA ILE A 65 -8.32 -6.76 -11.07
C ILE A 65 -8.55 -8.08 -10.34
N TYR A 66 -7.52 -8.91 -10.29
CA TYR A 66 -7.52 -10.15 -9.54
C TYR A 66 -6.85 -9.88 -8.18
N GLY A 67 -7.57 -10.06 -7.08
CA GLY A 67 -6.99 -9.90 -5.75
C GLY A 67 -7.24 -11.11 -4.86
N ASP A 68 -6.99 -10.92 -3.57
CA ASP A 68 -7.15 -11.96 -2.56
C ASP A 68 -8.42 -11.74 -1.72
N TYR A 69 -8.86 -12.77 -1.01
CA TYR A 69 -10.07 -12.76 -0.20
C TYR A 69 -9.89 -12.13 1.18
N ASP A 70 -8.65 -11.84 1.61
CA ASP A 70 -8.42 -11.19 2.89
C ASP A 70 -8.71 -9.68 2.83
N VAL A 71 -8.67 -9.02 3.99
CA VAL A 71 -9.03 -7.60 4.09
C VAL A 71 -8.09 -6.73 3.27
N ASP A 72 -6.80 -7.07 3.18
CA ASP A 72 -5.84 -6.31 2.38
C ASP A 72 -6.17 -6.46 0.89
N GLY A 73 -6.37 -7.69 0.42
CA GLY A 73 -6.76 -7.99 -0.96
C GLY A 73 -8.05 -7.31 -1.40
N ILE A 74 -9.10 -7.39 -0.58
CA ILE A 74 -10.40 -6.75 -0.87
C ILE A 74 -10.25 -5.22 -0.88
N SER A 75 -9.52 -4.64 0.08
CA SER A 75 -9.32 -3.19 0.14
C SER A 75 -8.50 -2.67 -1.06
N SER A 76 -7.50 -3.45 -1.49
CA SER A 76 -6.69 -3.16 -2.67
C SER A 76 -7.51 -3.23 -3.97
N ILE A 77 -8.36 -4.26 -4.13
CA ILE A 77 -9.28 -4.35 -5.27
C ILE A 77 -10.20 -3.13 -5.29
N ALA A 78 -10.81 -2.80 -4.16
CA ALA A 78 -11.72 -1.66 -4.07
C ALA A 78 -11.01 -0.37 -4.47
N LEU A 79 -9.84 -0.08 -3.90
CA LEU A 79 -9.05 1.12 -4.22
C LEU A 79 -8.72 1.20 -5.71
N LEU A 80 -8.17 0.12 -6.29
CA LEU A 80 -7.81 0.09 -7.70
C LEU A 80 -9.04 0.25 -8.60
N PHE A 81 -10.15 -0.41 -8.26
CA PHE A 81 -11.39 -0.31 -9.04
C PHE A 81 -11.95 1.11 -9.00
N PHE A 82 -11.96 1.75 -7.82
CA PHE A 82 -12.43 3.12 -7.65
C PHE A 82 -11.62 4.13 -8.48
N ILE A 83 -10.31 3.91 -8.63
CA ILE A 83 -9.45 4.79 -9.41
C ILE A 83 -9.57 4.48 -10.91
N LEU A 84 -9.43 3.21 -11.31
CA LEU A 84 -9.32 2.83 -12.71
C LEU A 84 -10.64 2.97 -13.48
N LYS A 85 -11.80 2.85 -12.81
CA LYS A 85 -13.11 3.02 -13.45
C LYS A 85 -13.35 4.43 -13.99
N GLU A 86 -12.61 5.43 -13.49
CA GLU A 86 -12.69 6.81 -13.98
C GLU A 86 -11.99 6.97 -15.34
N PHE A 87 -11.17 5.99 -15.75
CA PHE A 87 -10.39 6.03 -16.99
C PHE A 87 -10.88 5.02 -18.05
N THR A 88 -11.60 3.96 -17.68
CA THR A 88 -12.12 2.97 -18.62
C THR A 88 -13.38 2.28 -18.09
N LEU A 89 -14.27 1.89 -19.01
CA LEU A 89 -15.46 1.07 -18.73
C LEU A 89 -15.18 -0.43 -18.85
N ASN A 90 -14.04 -0.83 -19.42
CA ASN A 90 -13.65 -2.23 -19.64
C ASN A 90 -12.93 -2.84 -18.43
N LEU A 91 -13.42 -2.53 -17.23
CA LEU A 91 -12.83 -2.92 -15.96
C LEU A 91 -13.68 -3.95 -15.22
N TYR A 92 -13.04 -5.03 -14.80
CA TYR A 92 -13.65 -6.13 -14.06
C TYR A 92 -12.82 -6.41 -12.80
N TYR A 93 -13.41 -7.09 -11.83
CA TYR A 93 -12.67 -7.59 -10.67
C TYR A 93 -13.08 -9.02 -10.34
N TYR A 94 -12.19 -9.74 -9.66
CA TYR A 94 -12.43 -11.08 -9.16
C TYR A 94 -11.85 -11.24 -7.77
N ILE A 95 -12.64 -11.84 -6.86
CA ILE A 95 -12.22 -12.22 -5.52
C ILE A 95 -12.37 -13.74 -5.43
N PRO A 96 -11.29 -14.50 -5.19
CA PRO A 96 -11.34 -15.94 -5.13
C PRO A 96 -12.13 -16.43 -3.92
N ASN A 97 -12.77 -17.60 -4.05
CA ASN A 97 -13.40 -18.25 -2.91
C ASN A 97 -12.36 -19.04 -2.11
N ARG A 98 -12.03 -18.55 -0.90
CA ARG A 98 -11.07 -19.19 0.01
C ARG A 98 -11.27 -20.70 0.20
N PHE A 99 -12.51 -21.15 0.31
CA PHE A 99 -12.83 -22.55 0.66
C PHE A 99 -12.83 -23.48 -0.55
N GLN A 100 -13.07 -22.95 -1.75
CA GLN A 100 -13.19 -23.74 -2.98
C GLN A 100 -11.91 -23.68 -3.82
N GLU A 101 -11.26 -22.52 -3.85
CA GLU A 101 -10.13 -22.22 -4.74
C GLU A 101 -8.80 -22.10 -3.96
N GLY A 102 -8.86 -21.89 -2.63
CA GLY A 102 -7.68 -21.75 -1.78
C GLY A 102 -7.14 -20.32 -1.75
N TYR A 103 -5.82 -20.20 -1.54
CA TYR A 103 -5.10 -18.93 -1.75
C TYR A 103 -4.79 -18.80 -3.23
N GLY A 104 -5.04 -17.59 -3.77
CA GLY A 104 -4.94 -17.26 -5.19
C GLY A 104 -3.75 -17.86 -5.92
#